data_AF-A0A7Y0HZW8-F1
#
_entry.id   AF-A0A7Y0HZW8-F1
#
_cell.length_a   1.000
_cell.length_b   1.000
_cell.length_c   1.000
_cell.angle_alpha   90.00
_cell.angle_beta   90.00
_cell.angle_gamma   90.00
#
_symmetry.space_group_name_H-M   'P 1'
#
loop_
_entity.id
_entity.type
_entity.pdbx_description
1 polymer ?
#
loop_
_entity_poly.entity_id
_entity_poly.type
_entity_poly.pdbx_seq_one_letter_code
_entity_poly.pdbx_strand_id
1 'polypeptide(L)'
;MDREGQHLEFKLDWNDNAKKTAVAFANSGGGTILIGVDDDGHTIGVKDPDSVMLRAMQAIDGGIRPDLARFADIHADVRDGRTVVAVDVKPGTERPYYLSDKGPRPAGVYVRLGAGSIPATEAAILAMIRGSARLSFEESPSVEQDLTFGAAGEAFREAGVAFGPAAMRTLKMTVADGAYTNLGWLLSDQCTAQIKTAVFEGTDKRTFNARAEFSGSLLAQFRAVAEWVGRYNSTRSTFDASLRRVDERDYAPAVVREALLNMVVHRDYSFAGPALVSVFDDRMEFVNFGGLPAGMTERDMMLGTSLQRNPNLAAVLYRLGWVEAYGTGVPRIIDDYRGESEQPRFEISDNAFRLVLPSHNPTARPGGEDAGKAAGIGNMSEPEPATVPGSNRDAAVALVSRPGGATRADVERATGLTRSGAGRLLRELVASGAAVKRGEGRGTRYVAGETR
;
A
#
# COMPACT_ATOMS: atom_id res chain seq x y z
N MET A 1 -18.28 10.67 37.61
CA MET A 1 -18.58 11.96 36.97
C MET A 1 -17.86 11.98 35.65
N ASP A 2 -18.61 12.06 34.56
CA ASP A 2 -18.04 12.20 33.24
C ASP A 2 -17.36 13.55 33.14
N ARG A 3 -16.19 13.59 32.50
CA ARG A 3 -15.44 14.82 32.25
C ARG A 3 -15.48 15.11 30.75
N GLU A 4 -15.36 16.38 30.40
CA GLU A 4 -15.14 16.76 29.00
C GLU A 4 -13.93 16.02 28.43
N GLY A 5 -14.03 15.68 27.15
CA GLY A 5 -13.00 14.88 26.50
C GLY A 5 -13.17 14.86 25.00
N GLN A 6 -12.62 13.83 24.38
CA GLN A 6 -12.57 13.72 22.92
C GLN A 6 -13.93 13.54 22.27
N HIS A 7 -14.94 13.05 23.00
CA HIS A 7 -16.27 12.75 22.49
C HIS A 7 -17.40 13.37 23.33
N LEU A 8 -17.07 14.23 24.29
CA LEU A 8 -18.06 14.84 25.19
C LEU A 8 -17.68 16.30 25.47
N GLU A 9 -18.66 17.18 25.36
CA GLU A 9 -18.57 18.61 25.67
C GLU A 9 -19.77 19.04 26.53
N PHE A 10 -19.53 19.86 27.54
CA PHE A 10 -20.58 20.47 28.36
C PHE A 10 -20.73 21.94 27.98
N LYS A 11 -21.99 22.39 27.90
CA LYS A 11 -22.32 23.80 27.71
C LYS A 11 -23.57 24.16 28.49
N LEU A 12 -23.61 25.36 29.05
CA LEU A 12 -24.82 25.87 29.69
C LEU A 12 -25.92 26.20 28.67
N ASP A 13 -25.54 26.68 27.49
CA ASP A 13 -26.46 27.00 26.39
C ASP A 13 -25.80 26.81 25.02
N TRP A 14 -26.61 26.73 23.96
CA TRP A 14 -26.14 26.68 22.60
C TRP A 14 -25.57 28.04 22.15
N ASN A 15 -24.26 28.09 21.90
CA ASN A 15 -23.54 29.31 21.50
C ASN A 15 -22.54 29.03 20.36
N ASP A 16 -21.76 30.04 19.96
CA ASP A 16 -20.79 29.89 18.88
C ASP A 16 -19.66 28.89 19.21
N ASN A 17 -19.32 28.70 20.48
CA ASN A 17 -18.36 27.66 20.87
C ASN A 17 -18.98 26.27 20.74
N ALA A 18 -20.25 26.08 21.10
CA ALA A 18 -20.98 24.84 20.85
C ALA A 18 -21.00 24.50 19.35
N LYS A 19 -21.25 25.51 18.50
CA LYS A 19 -21.21 25.36 17.03
C LYS A 19 -19.81 24.96 16.52
N LYS A 20 -18.74 25.58 17.03
CA LYS A 20 -17.35 25.17 16.72
C LYS A 20 -17.07 23.75 17.16
N THR A 21 -17.59 23.34 18.31
CA THR A 21 -17.46 21.96 18.81
C THR A 21 -18.23 20.97 17.95
N ALA A 22 -19.41 21.32 17.44
CA ALA A 22 -20.14 20.48 16.48
C ALA A 22 -19.32 20.28 15.19
N VAL A 23 -18.71 21.35 14.65
CA VAL A 23 -17.76 21.26 13.52
C VAL A 23 -16.57 20.35 13.87
N ALA A 24 -16.00 20.52 15.06
CA ALA A 24 -14.86 19.73 15.53
C ALA A 24 -15.20 18.23 15.64
N PHE A 25 -16.37 17.88 16.18
CA PHE A 25 -16.84 16.49 16.26
C PHE A 25 -17.08 15.89 14.88
N ALA A 26 -17.74 16.62 13.97
CA ALA A 26 -17.97 16.17 12.61
C ALA A 26 -16.66 15.89 11.84
N ASN A 27 -15.63 16.71 12.05
CA ASN A 27 -14.31 16.52 11.43
C ASN A 27 -13.41 15.49 12.13
N SER A 28 -13.83 14.97 13.30
CA SER A 28 -13.04 14.05 14.13
C SER A 28 -13.76 12.71 14.30
N GLY A 29 -13.75 12.15 15.51
CA GLY A 29 -14.41 10.87 15.82
C GLY A 29 -15.86 11.00 16.28
N GLY A 30 -16.55 12.11 16.00
CA GLY A 30 -17.89 12.39 16.54
C GLY A 30 -17.88 12.69 18.04
N GLY A 31 -19.06 12.91 18.61
CA GLY A 31 -19.23 13.17 20.03
C GLY A 31 -20.59 13.79 20.37
N THR A 32 -20.81 14.01 21.66
CA THR A 32 -22.04 14.58 22.20
C THR A 32 -21.77 15.92 22.85
N ILE A 33 -22.61 16.92 22.56
CA ILE A 33 -22.65 18.19 23.29
C ILE A 33 -23.87 18.13 24.22
N LEU A 34 -23.65 18.22 25.53
CA LEU A 34 -24.73 18.31 26.51
C LEU A 34 -24.97 19.76 26.91
N ILE A 35 -26.18 20.25 26.60
CA ILE A 35 -26.65 21.58 26.96
C ILE A 35 -27.39 21.55 28.29
N GLY A 36 -27.08 22.49 29.17
CA GLY A 36 -27.58 22.56 30.55
C GLY A 36 -26.60 21.99 31.58
N VAL A 37 -25.33 21.82 31.22
CA VAL A 37 -24.25 21.35 32.12
C VAL A 37 -23.14 22.40 32.11
N ASP A 38 -22.60 22.74 33.29
CA ASP A 38 -21.45 23.64 33.39
C ASP A 38 -20.12 22.95 33.03
N ASP A 39 -19.05 23.73 32.89
CA ASP A 39 -17.72 23.22 32.51
C ASP A 39 -17.12 22.28 33.58
N ASP A 40 -17.60 22.35 34.83
CA ASP A 40 -17.22 21.46 35.93
C ASP A 40 -18.01 20.13 35.94
N GLY A 41 -19.02 20.01 35.07
CA GLY A 41 -19.88 18.83 34.94
C GLY A 41 -21.10 18.84 35.86
N HIS A 42 -21.42 19.95 36.52
CA HIS A 42 -22.65 20.09 37.30
C HIS A 42 -23.85 20.34 36.39
N THR A 43 -24.87 19.52 36.57
CA THR A 43 -26.12 19.64 35.80
C THR A 43 -26.96 20.80 36.33
N ILE A 44 -27.07 21.89 35.56
CA ILE A 44 -27.96 23.03 35.86
C ILE A 44 -29.37 22.79 35.32
N GLY A 45 -29.44 22.11 34.17
CA GLY A 45 -30.67 21.82 33.44
C GLY A 45 -31.17 22.99 32.58
N VAL A 46 -32.14 22.66 31.73
CA VAL A 46 -32.71 23.56 30.72
C VAL A 46 -34.20 23.70 31.00
N LYS A 47 -34.70 24.94 31.06
CA LYS A 47 -36.12 25.21 31.38
C LYS A 47 -37.07 24.87 30.23
N ASP A 48 -36.62 25.11 29.00
CA ASP A 48 -37.38 24.91 27.77
C ASP A 48 -36.51 24.14 26.77
N PRO A 49 -36.50 22.79 26.84
CA PRO A 49 -35.65 21.97 26.00
C PRO A 49 -36.00 22.13 24.51
N ASP A 50 -37.28 22.26 24.16
CA ASP A 50 -37.73 22.39 22.77
C ASP A 50 -37.15 23.64 22.09
N SER A 51 -37.15 24.77 22.81
CA SER A 51 -36.53 26.01 22.32
C SER A 51 -35.02 25.87 22.12
N VAL A 52 -34.34 25.14 23.00
CA VAL A 52 -32.89 24.91 22.87
C VAL A 52 -32.57 23.96 21.73
N MET A 53 -33.33 22.88 21.58
CA MET A 53 -33.23 21.95 20.46
C MET A 53 -33.44 22.65 19.12
N LEU A 54 -34.47 23.51 19.02
CA LEU A 54 -34.75 24.27 17.80
C LEU A 54 -33.61 25.24 17.46
N ARG A 55 -33.08 25.96 18.46
CA ARG A 55 -31.92 26.86 18.27
C ARG A 55 -30.68 26.11 17.80
N ALA A 56 -30.41 24.95 18.39
CA ALA A 56 -29.29 24.10 17.99
C ALA A 56 -29.45 23.62 16.53
N MET A 57 -30.63 23.13 16.18
CA MET A 57 -30.95 22.68 14.82
C MET A 57 -30.77 23.79 13.79
N GLN A 58 -31.36 24.97 14.02
CA GLN A 58 -31.24 26.12 13.11
C GLN A 58 -29.80 26.61 12.97
N ALA A 59 -29.04 26.59 14.06
CA ALA A 59 -27.65 27.02 14.05
C ALA A 59 -26.72 26.03 13.33
N ILE A 60 -27.01 24.72 13.40
CA ILE A 60 -26.30 23.69 12.64
C ILE A 60 -26.64 23.82 11.15
N ASP A 61 -27.92 23.84 10.80
CA ASP A 61 -28.40 23.89 9.42
C ASP A 61 -27.96 25.17 8.68
N GLY A 62 -28.08 26.34 9.32
CA GLY A 62 -27.65 27.61 8.73
C GLY A 62 -26.16 27.90 8.85
N GLY A 63 -25.52 27.39 9.90
CA GLY A 63 -24.18 27.80 10.32
C GLY A 63 -23.04 26.89 9.90
N ILE A 64 -23.32 25.67 9.40
CA ILE A 64 -22.29 24.67 9.10
C ILE A 64 -22.43 24.16 7.66
N ARG A 65 -21.31 24.02 6.96
CA ARG A 65 -21.23 23.47 5.59
C ARG A 65 -20.12 22.42 5.51
N PRO A 66 -20.27 21.31 4.76
CA PRO A 66 -21.52 20.79 4.18
C PRO A 66 -22.63 20.57 5.22
N ASP A 67 -23.85 20.27 4.77
CA ASP A 67 -24.99 20.11 5.66
C ASP A 67 -24.73 19.01 6.70
N LEU A 68 -24.69 19.42 7.98
CA LEU A 68 -24.44 18.54 9.11
C LEU A 68 -25.74 17.97 9.71
N ALA A 69 -26.91 18.52 9.38
CA ALA A 69 -28.17 18.16 10.02
C ALA A 69 -28.48 16.66 9.91
N ARG A 70 -28.06 16.00 8.83
CA ARG A 70 -28.23 14.54 8.62
C ARG A 70 -27.38 13.66 9.54
N PHE A 71 -26.35 14.23 10.15
CA PHE A 71 -25.39 13.54 11.02
C PHE A 71 -25.47 14.04 12.46
N ALA A 72 -26.41 14.92 12.77
CA ALA A 72 -26.69 15.40 14.11
C ALA A 72 -28.04 14.85 14.57
N ASP A 73 -28.07 14.22 15.74
CA ASP A 73 -29.31 13.88 16.43
C ASP A 73 -29.45 14.78 17.66
N ILE A 74 -30.62 15.43 17.80
CA ILE A 74 -30.87 16.43 18.84
C ILE A 74 -32.09 15.96 19.62
N HIS A 75 -31.91 15.70 20.91
CA HIS A 75 -32.98 15.21 21.77
C HIS A 75 -32.85 15.72 23.20
N ALA A 76 -33.97 15.74 23.92
CA ALA A 76 -33.98 16.00 25.34
C ALA A 76 -33.60 14.73 26.11
N ASP A 77 -32.83 14.90 27.19
CA ASP A 77 -32.43 13.83 28.09
C ASP A 77 -32.56 14.29 29.55
N VAL A 78 -32.45 13.38 30.52
CA VAL A 78 -32.53 13.67 31.94
C VAL A 78 -31.25 13.23 32.63
N ARG A 79 -30.55 14.20 33.25
CA ARG A 79 -29.34 13.97 34.03
C ARG A 79 -29.50 14.54 35.43
N ASP A 80 -29.15 13.76 36.45
CA ASP A 80 -29.28 14.16 37.86
C ASP A 80 -30.69 14.71 38.23
N GLY A 81 -31.75 14.16 37.60
CA GLY A 81 -33.13 14.60 37.79
C GLY A 81 -33.50 15.95 37.16
N ARG A 82 -32.63 16.50 36.30
CA ARG A 82 -32.86 17.75 35.55
C ARG A 82 -32.83 17.48 34.05
N THR A 83 -33.68 18.18 33.31
CA THR A 83 -33.74 18.08 31.84
C THR A 83 -32.53 18.76 31.22
N VAL A 84 -31.85 18.08 30.30
CA VAL A 84 -30.75 18.58 29.48
C VAL A 84 -31.07 18.34 28.01
N VAL A 85 -30.33 18.98 27.09
CA VAL A 85 -30.45 18.70 25.66
C VAL A 85 -29.14 18.09 25.17
N ALA A 86 -29.21 16.91 24.58
CA ALA A 86 -28.07 16.25 23.95
C ALA A 86 -28.08 16.53 22.45
N VAL A 87 -26.90 16.88 21.93
CA VAL A 87 -26.64 17.02 20.49
C VAL A 87 -25.55 16.03 20.11
N ASP A 88 -25.96 14.89 19.58
CA ASP A 88 -25.08 13.82 19.13
C ASP A 88 -24.64 14.06 17.70
N VAL A 89 -23.36 14.34 17.53
CA VAL A 89 -22.75 14.59 16.22
C VAL A 89 -21.94 13.36 15.81
N LYS A 90 -22.38 12.69 14.76
CA LYS A 90 -21.64 11.59 14.15
C LYS A 90 -20.42 12.11 13.39
N PRO A 91 -19.35 11.30 13.24
CA PRO A 91 -18.27 11.63 12.33
C PRO A 91 -18.83 11.87 10.93
N GLY A 92 -18.57 13.05 10.37
CA GLY A 92 -19.09 13.43 9.06
C GLY A 92 -18.29 12.78 7.93
N THR A 93 -18.96 12.51 6.82
CA THR A 93 -18.38 11.86 5.64
C THR A 93 -17.94 12.84 4.55
N GLU A 94 -18.40 14.09 4.60
CA GLU A 94 -18.09 15.15 3.62
C GLU A 94 -17.14 16.20 4.21
N ARG A 95 -16.04 15.78 4.83
CA ARG A 95 -15.09 16.69 5.48
C ARG A 95 -14.38 17.59 4.44
N PRO A 96 -13.82 18.74 4.83
CA PRO A 96 -14.00 19.40 6.10
C PRO A 96 -15.42 19.98 6.19
N TYR A 97 -16.05 19.79 7.34
CA TYR A 97 -17.13 20.65 7.81
C TYR A 97 -16.51 21.95 8.31
N TYR A 98 -17.18 23.06 8.05
CA TYR A 98 -16.71 24.39 8.39
C TYR A 98 -17.87 25.34 8.71
N LEU A 99 -17.57 26.40 9.46
CA LEU A 99 -18.51 27.49 9.69
C LEU A 99 -18.82 28.23 8.38
N SER A 100 -20.09 28.34 8.03
CA SER A 100 -20.56 28.83 6.73
C SER A 100 -20.08 30.24 6.40
N ASP A 101 -19.99 31.12 7.41
CA ASP A 101 -19.52 32.51 7.29
C ASP A 101 -17.99 32.62 7.16
N LYS A 102 -17.24 31.58 7.53
CA LYS A 102 -15.77 31.57 7.48
C LYS A 102 -15.23 30.80 6.28
N GLY A 103 -15.90 29.77 5.79
CA GLY A 103 -15.41 28.93 4.69
C GLY A 103 -14.35 27.90 5.11
N PRO A 104 -13.87 27.05 4.18
CA PRO A 104 -12.95 25.93 4.43
C PRO A 104 -11.49 26.41 4.60
N ARG A 105 -11.24 27.22 5.62
CA ARG A 105 -9.92 27.76 6.00
C ARG A 105 -9.74 27.63 7.52
N PRO A 106 -8.53 27.85 8.09
CA PRO A 106 -8.30 27.66 9.52
C PRO A 106 -9.29 28.40 10.42
N ALA A 107 -9.77 29.58 10.02
CA ALA A 107 -10.78 30.33 10.78
C ALA A 107 -12.18 29.67 10.83
N GLY A 108 -12.47 28.72 9.95
CA GLY A 108 -13.78 28.07 9.81
C GLY A 108 -13.78 26.57 10.07
N VAL A 109 -12.63 25.89 9.96
CA VAL A 109 -12.51 24.44 10.17
C VAL A 109 -11.92 24.17 11.55
N TYR A 110 -12.61 23.36 12.34
CA TYR A 110 -12.17 22.96 13.67
C TYR A 110 -12.01 21.44 13.75
N VAL A 111 -11.08 20.98 14.58
CA VAL A 111 -10.84 19.56 14.92
C VAL A 111 -10.76 19.40 16.43
N ARG A 112 -11.07 18.20 16.91
CA ARG A 112 -11.06 17.89 18.34
C ARG A 112 -9.69 17.36 18.75
N LEU A 113 -9.08 17.99 19.76
CA LEU A 113 -7.83 17.56 20.38
C LEU A 113 -8.01 17.54 21.90
N GLY A 114 -8.14 16.34 22.47
CA GLY A 114 -8.55 16.18 23.88
C GLY A 114 -9.93 16.79 24.11
N ALA A 115 -10.08 17.64 25.13
CA ALA A 115 -11.31 18.39 25.39
C ALA A 115 -11.43 19.70 24.58
N GLY A 116 -10.42 20.06 23.78
CA GLY A 116 -10.38 21.33 23.06
C GLY A 116 -10.85 21.22 21.61
N SER A 117 -11.60 22.22 21.15
CA SER A 117 -11.92 22.43 19.73
C SER A 117 -10.95 23.47 19.15
N ILE A 118 -9.97 23.04 18.35
CA ILE A 118 -8.91 23.91 17.82
C ILE A 118 -9.06 24.12 16.31
N PRO A 119 -8.65 25.28 15.77
CA PRO A 119 -8.55 25.51 14.32
C PRO A 119 -7.69 24.44 13.64
N ALA A 120 -8.18 23.89 12.53
CA ALA A 120 -7.39 22.99 11.70
C ALA A 120 -6.31 23.77 10.93
N THR A 121 -5.13 23.16 10.75
CA THR A 121 -4.08 23.73 9.90
C THR A 121 -4.45 23.62 8.43
N GLU A 122 -3.88 24.46 7.57
CA GLU A 122 -4.11 24.37 6.11
C GLU A 122 -3.79 22.97 5.56
N ALA A 123 -2.72 22.34 6.04
CA ALA A 123 -2.36 20.98 5.68
C ALA A 123 -3.44 19.95 6.09
N ALA A 124 -3.99 20.06 7.30
CA ALA A 124 -5.07 19.19 7.76
C ALA A 124 -6.36 19.41 6.97
N ILE A 125 -6.68 20.66 6.63
CA ILE A 125 -7.84 21.01 5.80
C ILE A 125 -7.69 20.41 4.40
N LEU A 126 -6.52 20.56 3.77
CA LEU A 126 -6.24 19.96 2.47
C LEU A 126 -6.34 18.43 2.51
N ALA A 127 -5.87 17.80 3.59
CA ALA A 127 -6.02 16.36 3.78
C ALA A 127 -7.51 15.95 3.90
N MET A 128 -8.33 16.70 4.64
CA MET A 128 -9.77 16.46 4.72
C MET A 128 -10.48 16.64 3.38
N ILE A 129 -10.12 17.68 2.63
CA ILE A 129 -10.67 17.92 1.28
C ILE A 129 -10.29 16.76 0.38
N ARG A 130 -9.03 16.30 0.37
CA ARG A 130 -8.63 15.14 -0.44
C ARG A 130 -9.33 13.84 -0.02
N GLY A 131 -9.52 13.65 1.29
CA GLY A 131 -10.16 12.45 1.84
C GLY A 131 -11.67 12.39 1.61
N SER A 132 -12.31 13.53 1.36
CA SER A 132 -13.78 13.63 1.23
C SER A 132 -14.25 14.14 -0.13
N ALA A 133 -13.34 14.75 -0.90
CA ALA A 133 -13.62 15.10 -2.27
C ALA A 133 -13.98 13.82 -3.00
N ARG A 134 -15.16 13.85 -3.64
CA ARG A 134 -15.61 12.86 -4.63
C ARG A 134 -14.69 12.76 -5.85
N LEU A 135 -13.52 13.40 -5.84
CA LEU A 135 -12.50 13.26 -6.85
C LEU A 135 -11.61 12.10 -6.42
N SER A 136 -12.02 10.89 -6.82
CA SER A 136 -11.13 9.74 -6.81
C SER A 136 -9.80 10.15 -7.46
N PHE A 137 -8.66 9.82 -6.82
CA PHE A 137 -7.34 10.09 -7.39
C PHE A 137 -7.29 9.66 -8.86
N GLU A 138 -7.86 8.48 -9.16
CA GLU A 138 -7.94 7.88 -10.48
C GLU A 138 -8.71 8.71 -11.52
N GLU A 139 -9.69 9.50 -11.09
CA GLU A 139 -10.55 10.30 -11.97
C GLU A 139 -9.99 11.70 -12.22
N SER A 140 -9.01 12.12 -11.42
CA SER A 140 -8.35 13.41 -11.61
C SER A 140 -7.54 13.41 -12.91
N PRO A 141 -7.48 14.54 -13.63
CA PRO A 141 -6.61 14.67 -14.80
C PRO A 141 -5.15 14.37 -14.43
N SER A 142 -4.47 13.58 -15.27
CA SER A 142 -3.05 13.31 -15.14
C SER A 142 -2.24 14.57 -15.47
N VAL A 143 -1.15 14.79 -14.75
CA VAL A 143 -0.19 15.86 -15.08
C VAL A 143 0.52 15.56 -16.40
N GLU A 144 0.88 14.29 -16.61
CA GLU A 144 1.45 13.81 -17.88
C GLU A 144 0.32 13.44 -18.84
N GLN A 145 0.36 13.97 -20.06
CA GLN A 145 -0.65 13.75 -21.09
C GLN A 145 -0.08 13.03 -22.32
N ASP A 146 1.25 12.97 -22.48
CA ASP A 146 1.92 12.21 -23.53
C ASP A 146 2.01 10.73 -23.14
N LEU A 147 0.85 10.08 -23.08
CA LEU A 147 0.70 8.70 -22.61
C LEU A 147 0.61 7.70 -23.77
N THR A 148 1.37 6.61 -23.65
CA THR A 148 1.30 5.43 -24.51
C THR A 148 0.80 4.23 -23.73
N PHE A 149 0.17 3.28 -24.42
CA PHE A 149 -0.55 2.18 -23.80
C PHE A 149 -0.16 0.82 -24.42
N GLY A 150 1.12 0.60 -24.69
CA GLY A 150 1.59 -0.64 -25.32
C GLY A 150 1.25 -1.88 -24.49
N ALA A 151 1.65 -1.88 -23.21
CA ALA A 151 1.38 -2.99 -22.32
C ALA A 151 -0.13 -3.19 -22.04
N ALA A 152 -0.88 -2.09 -21.90
CA ALA A 152 -2.32 -2.16 -21.70
C ALA A 152 -3.04 -2.69 -22.95
N GLY A 153 -2.68 -2.22 -24.14
CA GLY A 153 -3.24 -2.72 -25.39
C GLY A 153 -3.04 -4.22 -25.58
N GLU A 154 -1.87 -4.74 -25.21
CA GLU A 154 -1.61 -6.19 -25.21
C GLU A 154 -2.50 -6.95 -24.23
N ALA A 155 -2.61 -6.49 -22.98
CA ALA A 155 -3.45 -7.12 -21.97
C ALA A 155 -4.94 -7.16 -22.39
N PHE A 156 -5.45 -6.08 -22.98
CA PHE A 156 -6.81 -6.02 -23.49
C PHE A 156 -7.03 -6.96 -24.68
N ARG A 157 -6.06 -7.03 -25.60
CA ARG A 157 -6.09 -7.94 -26.74
C ARG A 157 -6.14 -9.40 -26.30
N GLU A 158 -5.32 -9.79 -25.32
CA GLU A 158 -5.31 -11.14 -24.76
C GLU A 158 -6.63 -11.50 -24.09
N ALA A 159 -7.28 -10.54 -23.42
CA ALA A 159 -8.59 -10.72 -22.83
C ALA A 159 -9.75 -10.69 -23.85
N GLY A 160 -9.47 -10.43 -25.13
CA GLY A 160 -10.51 -10.27 -26.16
C GLY A 160 -11.38 -9.02 -25.97
N VAL A 161 -10.90 -8.01 -25.26
CA VAL A 161 -11.63 -6.77 -24.96
C VAL A 161 -11.15 -5.66 -25.89
N ALA A 162 -12.09 -4.93 -26.49
CA ALA A 162 -11.77 -3.80 -27.37
C ALA A 162 -11.01 -2.71 -26.60
N PHE A 163 -9.90 -2.24 -27.18
CA PHE A 163 -9.08 -1.16 -26.62
C PHE A 163 -8.93 -0.03 -27.65
N GLY A 164 -9.35 1.17 -27.27
CA GLY A 164 -9.37 2.35 -28.12
C GLY A 164 -10.08 3.53 -27.44
N PRO A 165 -10.22 4.69 -28.10
CA PRO A 165 -10.71 5.92 -27.47
C PRO A 165 -12.07 5.79 -26.80
N ALA A 166 -13.01 5.05 -27.41
CA ALA A 166 -14.32 4.80 -26.84
C ALA A 166 -14.22 3.94 -25.56
N ALA A 167 -13.42 2.86 -25.59
CA ALA A 167 -13.22 2.00 -24.43
C ALA A 167 -12.51 2.75 -23.29
N MET A 168 -11.49 3.55 -23.60
CA MET A 168 -10.78 4.40 -22.65
C MET A 168 -11.74 5.37 -21.93
N ARG A 169 -12.65 6.01 -22.66
CA ARG A 169 -13.67 6.89 -22.06
C ARG A 169 -14.63 6.11 -21.16
N THR A 170 -15.12 4.95 -21.61
CA THR A 170 -16.01 4.09 -20.80
C THR A 170 -15.32 3.58 -19.53
N LEU A 171 -14.00 3.38 -19.58
CA LEU A 171 -13.18 2.96 -18.45
C LEU A 171 -12.69 4.12 -17.59
N LYS A 172 -13.08 5.37 -17.90
CA LYS A 172 -12.63 6.59 -17.22
C LYS A 172 -11.12 6.80 -17.25
N MET A 173 -10.44 6.28 -18.27
CA MET A 173 -9.03 6.60 -18.56
C MET A 173 -8.88 8.01 -19.15
N THR A 174 -9.98 8.58 -19.65
CA THR A 174 -10.05 9.96 -20.15
C THR A 174 -11.28 10.67 -19.61
N VAL A 175 -11.18 11.98 -19.42
CA VAL A 175 -12.30 12.88 -19.10
C VAL A 175 -13.03 13.33 -20.37
N ALA A 176 -14.16 14.03 -20.20
CA ALA A 176 -15.03 14.42 -21.31
C ALA A 176 -14.36 15.32 -22.37
N ASP A 177 -13.38 16.13 -21.97
CA ASP A 177 -12.59 17.00 -22.86
C ASP A 177 -11.47 16.27 -23.60
N GLY A 178 -11.25 14.97 -23.31
CA GLY A 178 -10.25 14.12 -23.96
C GLY A 178 -8.93 14.00 -23.22
N ALA A 179 -8.69 14.76 -22.14
CA ALA A 179 -7.48 14.61 -21.33
C ALA A 179 -7.46 13.25 -20.61
N TYR A 180 -6.27 12.67 -20.43
CA TYR A 180 -6.08 11.44 -19.67
C TYR A 180 -6.22 11.70 -18.18
N THR A 181 -6.82 10.74 -17.48
CA THR A 181 -6.90 10.72 -16.03
C THR A 181 -5.67 10.04 -15.42
N ASN A 182 -5.54 10.11 -14.09
CA ASN A 182 -4.53 9.34 -13.37
C ASN A 182 -4.73 7.83 -13.56
N LEU A 183 -5.94 7.32 -13.75
CA LEU A 183 -6.12 5.91 -14.17
C LEU A 183 -5.49 5.64 -15.53
N GLY A 184 -5.66 6.56 -16.48
CA GLY A 184 -4.93 6.51 -17.75
C GLY A 184 -3.42 6.44 -17.52
N TRP A 185 -2.87 7.32 -16.68
CA TRP A 185 -1.45 7.29 -16.32
C TRP A 185 -1.01 5.99 -15.61
N LEU A 186 -1.81 5.42 -14.71
CA LEU A 186 -1.49 4.16 -14.03
C LEU A 186 -1.41 2.97 -15.01
N LEU A 187 -2.20 3.01 -16.08
CA LEU A 187 -2.22 1.97 -17.11
C LEU A 187 -1.25 2.24 -18.27
N SER A 188 -0.64 3.43 -18.34
CA SER A 188 0.27 3.82 -19.41
C SER A 188 1.70 3.30 -19.20
N ASP A 189 2.49 3.29 -20.27
CA ASP A 189 3.90 2.92 -20.20
C ASP A 189 4.75 3.94 -19.41
N GLN A 190 4.22 5.15 -19.16
CA GLN A 190 4.83 6.26 -18.42
C GLN A 190 4.51 6.24 -16.91
N CYS A 191 3.77 5.24 -16.41
CA CYS A 191 3.49 5.13 -14.99
C CYS A 191 4.80 5.06 -14.17
N THR A 192 4.97 6.00 -13.24
CA THR A 192 6.16 6.08 -12.38
C THR A 192 5.94 5.44 -11.01
N ALA A 193 4.73 5.00 -10.68
CA ALA A 193 4.49 4.22 -9.47
C ALA A 193 5.27 2.90 -9.54
N GLN A 194 5.96 2.55 -8.44
CA GLN A 194 6.84 1.38 -8.43
C GLN A 194 6.33 0.27 -7.50
N ILE A 195 6.62 -0.97 -7.87
CA ILE A 195 6.62 -2.13 -6.98
C ILE A 195 8.06 -2.59 -6.82
N LYS A 196 8.56 -2.64 -5.59
CA LYS A 196 9.90 -3.14 -5.27
C LYS A 196 9.79 -4.50 -4.61
N THR A 197 10.70 -5.38 -4.99
CA THR A 197 10.73 -6.75 -4.49
C THR A 197 12.10 -7.05 -3.91
N ALA A 198 12.12 -7.81 -2.82
CA ALA A 198 13.35 -8.29 -2.20
C ALA A 198 13.15 -9.73 -1.70
N VAL A 199 14.18 -10.55 -1.87
CA VAL A 199 14.28 -11.90 -1.32
C VAL A 199 15.39 -11.87 -0.29
N PHE A 200 15.09 -12.32 0.91
CA PHE A 200 16.02 -12.33 2.03
C PHE A 200 16.49 -13.76 2.35
N GLU A 201 17.68 -13.88 2.91
CA GLU A 201 18.13 -15.12 3.54
C GLU A 201 17.70 -15.11 5.01
N GLY A 202 17.05 -16.18 5.45
CA GLY A 202 16.51 -16.28 6.80
C GLY A 202 15.21 -15.50 6.97
N THR A 203 14.99 -15.05 8.20
CA THR A 203 13.75 -14.40 8.65
C THR A 203 13.91 -12.89 8.85
N ASP A 204 15.14 -12.37 8.73
CA ASP A 204 15.49 -10.96 8.94
C ASP A 204 15.78 -10.22 7.62
N LYS A 205 15.88 -8.88 7.70
CA LYS A 205 16.11 -8.01 6.53
C LYS A 205 17.59 -7.66 6.30
N ARG A 206 18.55 -8.47 6.79
CA ARG A 206 19.98 -8.14 6.74
C ARG A 206 20.67 -8.59 5.46
N THR A 207 20.36 -9.80 5.01
CA THR A 207 21.03 -10.42 3.86
C THR A 207 20.08 -10.52 2.69
N PHE A 208 20.37 -9.78 1.61
CA PHE A 208 19.59 -9.83 0.37
C PHE A 208 20.11 -10.94 -0.53
N ASN A 209 19.24 -11.86 -0.91
CA ASN A 209 19.50 -12.86 -1.94
C ASN A 209 19.25 -12.28 -3.34
N ALA A 210 18.15 -11.55 -3.51
CA ALA A 210 17.80 -10.93 -4.77
C ALA A 210 16.92 -9.69 -4.56
N ARG A 211 16.93 -8.77 -5.53
CA ARG A 211 16.04 -7.61 -5.54
C ARG A 211 15.69 -7.22 -6.97
N ALA A 212 14.48 -6.71 -7.16
CA ALA A 212 14.05 -6.15 -8.43
C ALA A 212 13.09 -4.97 -8.20
N GLU A 213 13.15 -3.97 -9.07
CA GLU A 213 12.24 -2.83 -9.08
C GLU A 213 11.48 -2.82 -10.41
N PHE A 214 10.17 -2.65 -10.34
CA PHE A 214 9.27 -2.68 -11.48
C PHE A 214 8.62 -1.29 -11.63
N SER A 215 8.51 -0.83 -12.87
CA SER A 215 7.93 0.47 -13.26
C SER A 215 7.26 0.36 -14.64
N GLY A 216 6.61 1.43 -15.10
CA GLY A 216 5.79 1.42 -16.32
C GLY A 216 4.37 0.92 -16.04
N SER A 217 3.59 0.55 -17.06
CA SER A 217 2.18 0.18 -16.88
C SER A 217 1.96 -0.80 -15.72
N LEU A 218 0.99 -0.51 -14.83
CA LEU A 218 0.69 -1.38 -13.70
C LEU A 218 0.36 -2.82 -14.12
N LEU A 219 -0.21 -3.01 -15.32
CA LEU A 219 -0.51 -4.33 -15.86
C LEU A 219 0.77 -5.12 -16.17
N ALA A 220 1.80 -4.45 -16.72
CA ALA A 220 3.11 -5.04 -16.93
C ALA A 220 3.83 -5.31 -15.61
N GLN A 221 3.80 -4.35 -14.68
CA GLN A 221 4.40 -4.51 -13.36
C GLN A 221 3.80 -5.71 -12.62
N PHE A 222 2.48 -5.85 -12.61
CA PHE A 222 1.80 -6.97 -11.96
C PHE A 222 2.28 -8.32 -12.50
N ARG A 223 2.31 -8.49 -13.83
CA ARG A 223 2.78 -9.73 -14.47
C ARG A 223 4.23 -10.03 -14.13
N ALA A 224 5.10 -9.03 -14.25
CA ALA A 224 6.52 -9.18 -13.99
C ALA A 224 6.81 -9.50 -12.51
N VAL A 225 6.09 -8.89 -11.58
CA VAL A 225 6.17 -9.19 -10.14
C VAL A 225 5.64 -10.59 -9.85
N ALA A 226 4.51 -11.00 -10.43
CA ALA A 226 3.96 -12.33 -10.23
C ALA A 226 4.91 -13.43 -10.75
N GLU A 227 5.53 -13.23 -11.92
CA GLU A 227 6.56 -14.13 -12.45
C GLU A 227 7.81 -14.14 -11.57
N TRP A 228 8.26 -12.96 -11.12
CA TRP A 228 9.41 -12.83 -10.23
C TRP A 228 9.19 -13.58 -8.92
N VAL A 229 8.10 -13.28 -8.21
CA VAL A 229 7.73 -13.96 -6.96
C VAL A 229 7.52 -15.45 -7.19
N GLY A 230 6.92 -15.84 -8.31
CA GLY A 230 6.72 -17.24 -8.69
C GLY A 230 8.02 -18.06 -8.83
N ARG A 231 9.15 -17.40 -9.15
CA ARG A 231 10.48 -18.04 -9.18
C ARG A 231 11.09 -18.28 -7.81
N TYR A 232 10.71 -17.47 -6.82
CA TYR A 232 11.16 -17.57 -5.42
C TYR A 232 10.11 -18.22 -4.51
N ASN A 233 8.94 -18.55 -5.05
CA ASN A 233 7.96 -19.42 -4.41
C ASN A 233 8.43 -20.87 -4.55
N SER A 234 9.28 -21.29 -3.62
CA SER A 234 9.97 -22.57 -3.65
C SER A 234 8.97 -23.72 -3.83
N THR A 235 9.26 -24.60 -4.78
CA THR A 235 8.60 -25.90 -4.89
C THR A 235 9.45 -26.89 -4.11
N ARG A 236 8.88 -27.54 -3.08
CA ARG A 236 9.57 -28.55 -2.28
C ARG A 236 8.92 -29.91 -2.51
N SER A 237 9.77 -30.91 -2.71
CA SER A 237 9.37 -32.29 -2.95
C SER A 237 9.37 -33.07 -1.64
N THR A 238 8.20 -33.45 -1.15
CA THR A 238 8.03 -34.40 -0.04
C THR A 238 7.66 -35.78 -0.59
N PHE A 239 7.70 -36.81 0.25
CA PHE A 239 7.15 -38.13 -0.08
C PHE A 239 5.94 -38.38 0.81
N ASP A 240 4.80 -38.71 0.20
CA ASP A 240 3.59 -39.05 0.96
C ASP A 240 3.72 -40.41 1.68
N ALA A 241 2.71 -40.77 2.48
CA ALA A 241 2.66 -42.06 3.17
C ALA A 241 2.67 -43.29 2.23
N SER A 242 2.50 -43.08 0.92
CA SER A 242 2.60 -44.10 -0.13
C SER A 242 3.96 -44.09 -0.86
N LEU A 243 4.95 -43.36 -0.31
CA LEU A 243 6.30 -43.19 -0.88
C LEU A 243 6.30 -42.55 -2.28
N ARG A 244 5.24 -41.82 -2.63
CA ARG A 244 5.18 -41.06 -3.88
C ARG A 244 5.65 -39.64 -3.63
N ARG A 245 6.47 -39.13 -4.54
CA ARG A 245 6.91 -37.74 -4.53
C ARG A 245 5.69 -36.82 -4.74
N VAL A 246 5.53 -35.85 -3.85
CA VAL A 246 4.55 -34.78 -3.91
C VAL A 246 5.32 -33.46 -3.93
N ASP A 247 5.12 -32.66 -4.98
CA ASP A 247 5.75 -31.35 -5.11
C ASP A 247 4.75 -30.28 -4.67
N GLU A 248 5.02 -29.65 -3.54
CA GLU A 248 4.18 -28.58 -2.98
C GLU A 248 4.93 -27.25 -2.98
N ARG A 249 4.23 -26.20 -3.39
CA ARG A 249 4.76 -24.83 -3.31
C ARG A 249 4.50 -24.28 -1.92
N ASP A 250 5.42 -23.44 -1.43
CA ASP A 250 5.25 -22.75 -0.15
C ASP A 250 3.98 -21.88 -0.12
N TYR A 251 3.53 -21.39 -1.29
CA TYR A 251 2.28 -20.65 -1.44
C TYR A 251 1.51 -21.10 -2.69
N ALA A 252 0.18 -21.25 -2.57
CA ALA A 252 -0.67 -21.45 -3.74
C ALA A 252 -0.56 -20.26 -4.71
N PRO A 253 -0.39 -20.48 -6.04
CA PRO A 253 -0.32 -19.39 -7.01
C PRO A 253 -1.53 -18.45 -6.97
N ALA A 254 -2.71 -19.00 -6.67
CA ALA A 254 -3.94 -18.22 -6.50
C ALA A 254 -3.87 -17.23 -5.33
N VAL A 255 -3.26 -17.63 -4.21
CA VAL A 255 -3.09 -16.78 -3.02
C VAL A 255 -2.10 -15.65 -3.27
N VAL A 256 -0.94 -15.94 -3.87
CA VAL A 256 0.05 -14.92 -4.24
C VAL A 256 -0.56 -13.90 -5.21
N ARG A 257 -1.31 -14.40 -6.20
CA ARG A 257 -2.01 -13.57 -7.18
C ARG A 257 -3.04 -12.66 -6.50
N GLU A 258 -3.83 -13.19 -5.58
CA GLU A 258 -4.83 -12.43 -4.83
C GLU A 258 -4.18 -11.35 -3.94
N ALA A 259 -3.09 -11.68 -3.24
CA ALA A 259 -2.32 -10.74 -2.44
C ALA A 259 -1.75 -9.59 -3.29
N LEU A 260 -1.19 -9.91 -4.46
CA LEU A 260 -0.69 -8.90 -5.40
C LEU A 260 -1.81 -8.00 -5.96
N LEU A 261 -2.96 -8.57 -6.30
CA LEU A 261 -4.10 -7.80 -6.79
C LEU A 261 -4.64 -6.86 -5.71
N ASN A 262 -4.78 -7.34 -4.48
CA ASN A 262 -5.19 -6.51 -3.35
C ASN A 262 -4.19 -5.39 -3.09
N MET A 263 -2.89 -5.68 -3.16
CA MET A 263 -1.84 -4.68 -3.06
C MET A 263 -1.98 -3.60 -4.13
N VAL A 264 -2.25 -3.96 -5.39
CA VAL A 264 -2.43 -2.99 -6.49
C VAL A 264 -3.72 -2.19 -6.34
N VAL A 265 -4.87 -2.85 -6.12
CA VAL A 265 -6.19 -2.19 -6.07
C VAL A 265 -6.37 -1.29 -4.85
N HIS A 266 -5.79 -1.63 -3.71
CA HIS A 266 -5.97 -0.87 -2.47
C HIS A 266 -4.83 0.10 -2.14
N ARG A 267 -3.80 0.20 -2.99
CA ARG A 267 -2.69 1.14 -2.82
C ARG A 267 -3.14 2.59 -2.93
N ASP A 268 -2.60 3.46 -2.08
CA ASP A 268 -2.75 4.89 -2.25
C ASP A 268 -1.73 5.45 -3.26
N TYR A 269 -2.17 5.65 -4.50
CA TYR A 269 -1.35 6.18 -5.58
C TYR A 269 -1.11 7.70 -5.50
N SER A 270 -1.76 8.41 -4.57
CA SER A 270 -1.45 9.82 -4.31
C SER A 270 -0.11 9.99 -3.58
N PHE A 271 0.41 8.91 -2.96
CA PHE A 271 1.74 8.88 -2.34
C PHE A 271 2.79 8.30 -3.30
N ALA A 272 3.95 8.94 -3.36
CA ALA A 272 5.07 8.52 -4.20
C ALA A 272 5.83 7.28 -3.69
N GLY A 273 5.51 6.77 -2.49
CA GLY A 273 6.18 5.62 -1.89
C GLY A 273 5.93 4.32 -2.66
N PRO A 274 6.93 3.42 -2.81
CA PRO A 274 6.76 2.16 -3.53
C PRO A 274 5.87 1.17 -2.75
N ALA A 275 5.20 0.27 -3.47
CA ALA A 275 4.70 -0.95 -2.84
C ALA A 275 5.88 -1.93 -2.65
N LEU A 276 5.91 -2.66 -1.55
CA LEU A 276 7.01 -3.59 -1.24
C LEU A 276 6.49 -5.02 -1.17
N VAL A 277 7.16 -5.93 -1.87
CA VAL A 277 6.97 -7.38 -1.71
C VAL A 277 8.27 -7.98 -1.19
N SER A 278 8.22 -8.61 -0.02
CA SER A 278 9.39 -9.24 0.59
C SER A 278 9.15 -10.74 0.74
N VAL A 279 10.10 -11.55 0.28
CA VAL A 279 10.08 -13.01 0.43
C VAL A 279 11.16 -13.40 1.44
N PHE A 280 10.75 -14.08 2.50
CA PHE A 280 11.61 -14.68 3.52
C PHE A 280 11.51 -16.20 3.45
N ASP A 281 12.34 -16.88 4.24
CA ASP A 281 12.27 -18.34 4.35
C ASP A 281 10.97 -18.83 5.00
N ASP A 282 10.41 -18.03 5.91
CA ASP A 282 9.24 -18.41 6.73
C ASP A 282 7.95 -17.70 6.35
N ARG A 283 8.00 -16.65 5.51
CA ARG A 283 6.83 -15.85 5.14
C ARG A 283 7.04 -14.99 3.90
N MET A 284 5.93 -14.49 3.35
CA MET A 284 5.90 -13.45 2.34
C MET A 284 5.15 -12.22 2.87
N GLU A 285 5.71 -11.03 2.68
CA GLU A 285 5.12 -9.77 3.12
C GLU A 285 4.75 -8.90 1.91
N PHE A 286 3.52 -8.37 1.89
CA PHE A 286 3.04 -7.37 0.93
C PHE A 286 2.73 -6.09 1.69
N VAL A 287 3.39 -4.98 1.35
CA VAL A 287 3.29 -3.72 2.10
C VAL A 287 2.93 -2.59 1.16
N ASN A 288 1.86 -1.87 1.53
CA ASN A 288 1.51 -0.58 0.97
C ASN A 288 1.68 0.51 2.03
N PHE A 289 2.07 1.71 1.57
CA PHE A 289 1.93 2.92 2.36
C PHE A 289 0.48 3.40 2.32
N GLY A 290 -0.01 3.88 3.47
CA GLY A 290 -1.42 4.19 3.72
C GLY A 290 -2.15 3.07 4.44
N GLY A 291 -2.98 3.44 5.42
CA GLY A 291 -3.86 2.53 6.16
C GLY A 291 -5.16 2.17 5.43
N LEU A 292 -6.12 1.65 6.20
CA LEU A 292 -7.46 1.36 5.69
C LEU A 292 -8.14 2.64 5.15
N PRO A 293 -9.04 2.50 4.15
CA PRO A 293 -9.90 3.60 3.72
C PRO A 293 -10.67 4.20 4.90
N ALA A 294 -10.93 5.51 4.87
CA ALA A 294 -11.68 6.18 5.92
C ALA A 294 -13.09 5.55 6.05
N GLY A 295 -13.47 5.20 7.29
CA GLY A 295 -14.74 4.53 7.58
C GLY A 295 -14.70 3.00 7.48
N MET A 296 -13.54 2.40 7.16
CA MET A 296 -13.35 0.94 7.18
C MET A 296 -12.52 0.52 8.39
N THR A 297 -13.00 -0.47 9.14
CA THR A 297 -12.23 -1.09 10.24
C THR A 297 -11.70 -2.46 9.82
N GLU A 298 -10.73 -3.00 10.57
CA GLU A 298 -10.24 -4.36 10.38
C GLU A 298 -11.37 -5.39 10.52
N ARG A 299 -12.29 -5.17 11.47
CA ARG A 299 -13.47 -6.03 11.64
C ARG A 299 -14.35 -6.07 10.39
N ASP A 300 -14.59 -4.92 9.76
CA ASP A 300 -15.41 -4.84 8.55
C ASP A 300 -14.76 -5.59 7.38
N MET A 301 -13.44 -5.45 7.25
CA MET A 301 -12.63 -6.19 6.27
C MET A 301 -12.77 -7.70 6.45
N MET A 302 -12.63 -8.19 7.69
CA MET A 302 -12.72 -9.62 8.00
C MET A 302 -14.14 -10.19 7.83
N LEU A 303 -15.18 -9.35 7.89
CA LEU A 303 -16.56 -9.73 7.57
C LEU A 303 -16.83 -9.81 6.06
N GLY A 304 -15.82 -9.58 5.21
CA GLY A 304 -15.95 -9.60 3.75
C GLY A 304 -16.44 -8.28 3.14
N THR A 305 -16.51 -7.20 3.93
CA THR A 305 -16.78 -5.86 3.38
C THR A 305 -15.52 -5.37 2.66
N SER A 306 -15.62 -5.06 1.38
CA SER A 306 -14.48 -4.57 0.59
C SER A 306 -14.77 -3.18 0.06
N LEU A 307 -14.06 -2.18 0.61
CA LEU A 307 -14.03 -0.83 0.05
C LEU A 307 -12.72 -0.65 -0.72
N GLN A 308 -12.83 -0.53 -2.05
CA GLN A 308 -11.68 -0.37 -2.94
C GLN A 308 -11.23 1.09 -2.95
N ARG A 309 -9.93 1.31 -2.78
CA ARG A 309 -9.36 2.66 -2.92
C ARG A 309 -9.33 3.10 -4.40
N ASN A 310 -9.11 2.14 -5.30
CA ASN A 310 -9.06 2.35 -6.74
C ASN A 310 -10.15 1.53 -7.46
N PRO A 311 -11.43 1.92 -7.35
CA PRO A 311 -12.55 1.15 -7.91
C PRO A 311 -12.54 1.13 -9.46
N ASN A 312 -12.01 2.16 -10.12
CA ASN A 312 -11.98 2.18 -11.59
C ASN A 312 -10.88 1.26 -12.13
N LEU A 313 -9.71 1.20 -11.47
CA LEU A 313 -8.69 0.17 -11.73
C LEU A 313 -9.25 -1.23 -11.48
N ALA A 314 -9.97 -1.45 -10.38
CA ALA A 314 -10.62 -2.74 -10.12
C ALA A 314 -11.58 -3.14 -11.26
N ALA A 315 -12.36 -2.18 -11.78
CA ALA A 315 -13.25 -2.41 -12.91
C ALA A 315 -12.50 -2.76 -14.20
N VAL A 316 -11.33 -2.15 -14.46
CA VAL A 316 -10.45 -2.55 -15.58
C VAL A 316 -9.98 -3.99 -15.40
N LEU A 317 -9.44 -4.32 -14.23
CA LEU A 317 -8.97 -5.67 -13.92
C LEU A 317 -10.09 -6.71 -14.02
N TYR A 318 -11.32 -6.36 -13.64
CA TYR A 318 -12.49 -7.23 -13.77
C TYR A 318 -12.79 -7.51 -15.25
N ARG A 319 -12.77 -6.49 -16.12
CA ARG A 319 -12.97 -6.68 -17.57
C ARG A 319 -11.86 -7.51 -18.22
N LEU A 320 -10.64 -7.43 -17.69
CA LEU A 320 -9.53 -8.28 -18.13
C LEU A 320 -9.61 -9.72 -17.60
N GLY A 321 -10.59 -10.03 -16.74
CA GLY A 321 -10.72 -11.34 -16.08
C GLY A 321 -9.70 -11.58 -14.97
N TRP A 322 -9.09 -10.51 -14.42
CA TRP A 322 -8.05 -10.62 -13.39
C TRP A 322 -8.63 -10.62 -11.97
N VAL A 323 -9.76 -9.96 -11.72
CA VAL A 323 -10.41 -9.96 -10.39
C VAL A 323 -11.86 -10.42 -10.50
N GLU A 324 -12.40 -10.94 -9.39
CA GLU A 324 -13.82 -11.23 -9.23
C GLU A 324 -14.53 -10.05 -8.55
N ALA A 325 -15.81 -9.85 -8.84
CA ALA A 325 -16.58 -8.70 -8.33
C ALA A 325 -17.09 -8.85 -6.88
N TYR A 326 -16.87 -9.99 -6.21
CA TYR A 326 -17.63 -10.38 -5.01
C TYR A 326 -16.86 -10.35 -3.69
N GLY A 327 -15.73 -9.66 -3.59
CA GLY A 327 -14.98 -9.54 -2.32
C GLY A 327 -14.46 -10.88 -1.78
N THR A 328 -14.32 -11.88 -2.66
CA THR A 328 -13.90 -13.26 -2.34
C THR A 328 -12.40 -13.38 -2.04
N GLY A 329 -11.64 -12.31 -2.23
CA GLY A 329 -10.18 -12.31 -2.14
C GLY A 329 -9.62 -12.66 -0.77
N VAL A 330 -9.98 -11.88 0.26
CA VAL A 330 -9.54 -12.15 1.64
C VAL A 330 -10.04 -13.51 2.14
N PRO A 331 -11.34 -13.87 1.97
CA PRO A 331 -11.81 -15.22 2.31
C PRO A 331 -11.02 -16.34 1.63
N ARG A 332 -10.65 -16.20 0.35
CA ARG A 332 -9.84 -17.19 -0.37
C ARG A 332 -8.45 -17.36 0.24
N ILE A 333 -7.80 -16.26 0.63
CA ILE A 333 -6.51 -16.31 1.31
C ILE A 333 -6.67 -17.03 2.66
N ILE A 334 -7.69 -16.69 3.45
CA ILE A 334 -7.91 -17.34 4.75
C ILE A 334 -8.25 -18.84 4.60
N ASP A 335 -9.04 -19.19 3.59
CA ASP A 335 -9.44 -20.57 3.32
C ASP A 335 -8.27 -21.47 2.92
N ASP A 336 -7.24 -20.93 2.26
CA ASP A 336 -6.00 -21.65 1.91
C ASP A 336 -5.20 -22.06 3.15
N TYR A 337 -5.34 -21.34 4.26
CA TYR A 337 -4.66 -21.63 5.54
C TYR A 337 -5.57 -22.37 6.52
N ARG A 338 -6.74 -22.83 6.10
CA ARG A 338 -7.69 -23.47 7.00
C ARG A 338 -7.11 -24.77 7.56
N GLY A 339 -6.91 -24.81 8.88
CA GLY A 339 -6.33 -25.96 9.57
C GLY A 339 -4.82 -25.86 9.79
N GLU A 340 -4.17 -24.83 9.25
CA GLU A 340 -2.76 -24.54 9.50
C GLU A 340 -2.54 -23.90 10.88
N SER A 341 -1.38 -24.19 11.46
CA SER A 341 -0.99 -23.68 12.79
C SER A 341 -0.72 -22.18 12.81
N GLU A 342 -0.17 -21.64 11.71
CA GLU A 342 0.06 -20.21 11.51
C GLU A 342 -0.93 -19.67 10.47
N GLN A 343 -1.54 -18.54 10.79
CA GLN A 343 -2.56 -17.90 9.95
C GLN A 343 -2.02 -16.59 9.33
N PRO A 344 -2.54 -16.18 8.16
CA PRO A 344 -2.23 -14.88 7.57
C PRO A 344 -2.53 -13.74 8.55
N ARG A 345 -1.66 -12.72 8.57
CA ARG A 345 -1.80 -11.57 9.47
C ARG A 345 -1.92 -10.28 8.68
N PHE A 346 -2.83 -9.41 9.12
CA PHE A 346 -2.98 -8.06 8.60
C PHE A 346 -2.45 -7.08 9.65
N GLU A 347 -1.28 -6.52 9.42
CA GLU A 347 -0.71 -5.46 10.27
C GLU A 347 -1.12 -4.10 9.70
N ILE A 348 -2.05 -3.44 10.40
CA ILE A 348 -2.69 -2.20 9.95
C ILE A 348 -2.32 -1.06 10.91
N SER A 349 -1.89 0.05 10.34
CA SER A 349 -1.72 1.32 11.02
C SER A 349 -2.30 2.44 10.15
N ASP A 350 -2.34 3.67 10.67
CA ASP A 350 -2.80 4.83 9.90
C ASP A 350 -1.99 5.05 8.61
N ASN A 351 -0.71 4.66 8.61
CA ASN A 351 0.25 4.99 7.55
C ASN A 351 0.76 3.77 6.76
N ALA A 352 0.35 2.55 7.12
CA ALA A 352 0.81 1.34 6.45
C ALA A 352 -0.21 0.21 6.59
N PHE A 353 -0.33 -0.55 5.51
CA PHE A 353 -1.04 -1.82 5.47
C PHE A 353 -0.05 -2.91 5.05
N ARG A 354 0.10 -3.94 5.89
CA ARG A 354 0.93 -5.11 5.58
C ARG A 354 0.11 -6.38 5.69
N LEU A 355 0.13 -7.17 4.62
CA LEU A 355 -0.29 -8.57 4.63
C LEU A 355 0.95 -9.45 4.81
N VAL A 356 0.92 -10.31 5.83
CA VAL A 356 1.92 -11.34 6.08
C VAL A 356 1.30 -12.71 5.79
N LEU A 357 1.89 -13.44 4.87
CA LEU A 357 1.54 -14.82 4.54
C LEU A 357 2.62 -15.75 5.11
N PRO A 358 2.34 -16.53 6.16
CA PRO A 358 3.24 -17.57 6.63
C PRO A 358 3.52 -18.60 5.53
N SER A 359 4.72 -19.16 5.47
CA SER A 359 5.00 -20.29 4.58
C SER A 359 4.21 -21.51 5.06
N HIS A 360 3.59 -22.25 4.14
CA HIS A 360 2.98 -23.56 4.45
C HIS A 360 4.04 -24.61 4.84
N ASN A 361 5.32 -24.36 4.56
CA ASN A 361 6.42 -25.28 4.82
C ASN A 361 7.59 -24.64 5.61
N PRO A 362 7.38 -24.18 6.86
CA PRO A 362 8.37 -23.40 7.60
C PRO A 362 9.60 -24.23 8.06
N THR A 363 9.45 -25.56 8.18
CA THR A 363 10.49 -26.48 8.69
C THR A 363 11.28 -27.20 7.58
N ALA A 364 10.98 -26.95 6.30
CA ALA A 364 11.50 -27.77 5.21
C ALA A 364 12.96 -27.47 4.80
N ARG A 365 13.69 -26.65 5.56
CA ARG A 365 15.16 -26.70 5.52
C ARG A 365 15.61 -27.79 6.51
N PRO A 366 16.48 -28.72 6.13
CA PRO A 366 17.24 -29.44 7.13
C PRO A 366 17.93 -28.37 7.98
N GLY A 367 17.61 -28.31 9.28
CA GLY A 367 18.48 -27.63 10.22
C GLY A 367 19.90 -28.13 9.97
N GLY A 368 20.87 -27.22 9.98
CA GLY A 368 22.26 -27.48 9.60
C GLY A 368 23.03 -28.50 10.45
N GLU A 369 22.34 -29.42 11.14
CA GLU A 369 22.92 -30.39 12.06
C GLU A 369 22.91 -31.83 11.53
N ASP A 370 22.02 -32.21 10.58
CA ASP A 370 21.84 -33.63 10.20
C ASP A 370 22.14 -34.00 8.74
N ALA A 371 22.83 -33.14 7.96
CA ALA A 371 23.27 -33.48 6.60
C ALA A 371 24.56 -34.36 6.55
N GLY A 372 24.98 -34.93 7.67
CA GLY A 372 26.26 -35.64 7.79
C GLY A 372 26.24 -37.14 7.51
N LYS A 373 25.08 -37.82 7.42
CA LYS A 373 25.06 -39.29 7.34
C LYS A 373 23.88 -39.86 6.56
N ALA A 374 24.02 -39.97 5.23
CA ALA A 374 23.54 -41.13 4.47
C ALA A 374 24.21 -41.14 3.09
N ALA A 375 24.90 -42.25 2.81
CA ALA A 375 25.78 -42.43 1.67
C ALA A 375 25.07 -43.02 0.43
N GLY A 376 25.50 -42.53 -0.75
CA GLY A 376 25.84 -43.30 -1.96
C GLY A 376 24.77 -44.13 -2.68
N ILE A 377 24.51 -43.78 -3.95
CA ILE A 377 24.92 -44.53 -5.17
C ILE A 377 24.25 -43.87 -6.41
N GLY A 378 25.04 -43.64 -7.47
CA GLY A 378 24.56 -43.69 -8.86
C GLY A 378 24.69 -42.42 -9.70
N ASN A 379 25.80 -42.32 -10.45
CA ASN A 379 26.07 -41.35 -11.51
C ASN A 379 24.88 -41.14 -12.48
N MET A 380 24.43 -39.89 -12.59
CA MET A 380 23.77 -39.33 -13.78
C MET A 380 24.29 -37.89 -13.92
N SER A 381 24.81 -37.59 -15.12
CA SER A 381 25.56 -36.38 -15.47
C SER A 381 24.91 -35.09 -14.96
N GLU A 382 25.69 -34.30 -14.21
CA GLU A 382 25.33 -32.96 -13.77
C GLU A 382 25.05 -32.05 -14.99
N PRO A 383 23.91 -31.33 -15.04
CA PRO A 383 23.83 -30.12 -15.84
C PRO A 383 24.70 -29.07 -15.17
N GLU A 384 25.64 -28.47 -15.91
CA GLU A 384 26.50 -27.39 -15.42
C GLU A 384 25.66 -26.30 -14.72
N PRO A 385 26.07 -25.84 -13.51
CA PRO A 385 25.36 -24.78 -12.82
C PRO A 385 25.49 -23.48 -13.63
N ALA A 386 24.36 -22.94 -14.07
CA ALA A 386 24.29 -21.58 -14.58
C ALA A 386 24.72 -20.61 -13.48
N THR A 387 25.97 -20.15 -13.55
CA THR A 387 26.53 -19.15 -12.64
C THR A 387 25.77 -17.83 -12.79
N VAL A 388 24.96 -17.50 -11.78
CA VAL A 388 24.41 -16.15 -11.58
C VAL A 388 25.58 -15.20 -11.28
N PRO A 389 25.77 -14.09 -12.01
CA PRO A 389 26.79 -13.11 -11.62
C PRO A 389 26.36 -12.41 -10.33
N GLY A 390 27.27 -12.34 -9.35
CA GLY A 390 27.22 -11.36 -8.25
C GLY A 390 27.21 -9.93 -8.80
N SER A 391 27.36 -8.92 -7.93
CA SER A 391 27.36 -7.52 -8.41
C SER A 391 28.34 -7.36 -9.58
N ASN A 392 28.07 -6.47 -10.53
CA ASN A 392 28.97 -6.27 -11.68
C ASN A 392 30.44 -6.08 -11.24
N ARG A 393 30.64 -5.51 -10.04
CA ARG A 393 31.93 -5.40 -9.37
C ARG A 393 32.53 -6.75 -8.99
N ASP A 394 31.77 -7.66 -8.38
CA ASP A 394 32.24 -9.00 -7.99
C ASP A 394 32.56 -9.86 -9.22
N ALA A 395 31.75 -9.77 -10.26
CA ALA A 395 32.03 -10.40 -11.55
C ALA A 395 33.32 -9.84 -12.18
N ALA A 396 33.54 -8.52 -12.13
CA ALA A 396 34.77 -7.90 -12.61
C ALA A 396 35.99 -8.26 -11.74
N VAL A 397 35.85 -8.36 -10.41
CA VAL A 397 36.90 -8.80 -9.47
C VAL A 397 37.29 -10.25 -9.76
N ALA A 398 36.30 -11.13 -9.90
CA ALA A 398 36.53 -12.54 -10.23
C ALA A 398 37.26 -12.69 -11.58
N LEU A 399 36.97 -11.82 -12.55
CA LEU A 399 37.65 -11.82 -13.86
C LEU A 399 39.10 -11.34 -13.79
N VAL A 400 39.39 -10.24 -13.06
CA VAL A 400 40.77 -9.73 -12.93
C VAL A 400 41.65 -10.65 -12.06
N SER A 401 41.05 -11.44 -11.18
CA SER A 401 41.74 -12.44 -10.36
C SER A 401 42.05 -13.75 -11.10
N ARG A 402 41.62 -13.92 -12.35
CA ARG A 402 41.98 -15.09 -13.17
C ARG A 402 43.46 -15.07 -13.58
N PRO A 403 44.11 -16.23 -13.74
CA PRO A 403 45.43 -16.31 -14.36
C PRO A 403 45.41 -15.68 -15.76
N GLY A 404 46.15 -14.59 -15.95
CA GLY A 404 46.18 -13.80 -17.20
C GLY A 404 45.30 -12.55 -17.23
N GLY A 405 44.55 -12.28 -16.15
CA GLY A 405 43.71 -11.09 -15.99
C GLY A 405 42.55 -10.98 -16.98
N ALA A 406 41.89 -9.84 -16.97
CA ALA A 406 40.74 -9.54 -17.84
C ALA A 406 41.00 -8.35 -18.75
N THR A 407 40.45 -8.40 -19.97
CA THR A 407 40.32 -7.20 -20.80
C THR A 407 38.99 -6.51 -20.51
N ARG A 408 38.84 -5.25 -20.95
CA ARG A 408 37.54 -4.56 -20.84
C ARG A 408 36.42 -5.31 -21.57
N ALA A 409 36.72 -5.91 -22.72
CA ALA A 409 35.73 -6.66 -23.49
C ALA A 409 35.23 -7.91 -22.75
N ASP A 410 36.07 -8.52 -21.90
CA ASP A 410 35.68 -9.67 -21.07
C ASP A 410 34.73 -9.23 -19.96
N VAL A 411 34.97 -8.06 -19.37
CA VAL A 411 34.06 -7.45 -18.37
C VAL A 411 32.73 -7.05 -19.00
N GLU A 412 32.74 -6.38 -20.18
CA GLU A 412 31.52 -6.02 -20.92
C GLU A 412 30.63 -7.26 -21.16
N ARG A 413 31.23 -8.36 -21.59
CA ARG A 413 30.50 -9.61 -21.91
C ARG A 413 29.93 -10.29 -20.67
N ALA A 414 30.66 -10.29 -19.56
CA ALA A 414 30.26 -11.00 -18.36
C ALA A 414 29.26 -10.22 -17.50
N THR A 415 29.31 -8.88 -17.52
CA THR A 415 28.45 -8.03 -16.69
C THR A 415 27.30 -7.38 -17.46
N GLY A 416 27.26 -7.53 -18.79
CA GLY A 416 26.30 -6.84 -19.66
C GLY A 416 26.44 -5.32 -19.67
N LEU A 417 27.56 -4.77 -19.19
CA LEU A 417 27.77 -3.33 -19.12
C LEU A 417 28.17 -2.76 -20.49
N THR A 418 27.75 -1.53 -20.77
CA THR A 418 28.22 -0.78 -21.93
C THR A 418 29.73 -0.53 -21.86
N ARG A 419 30.37 -0.27 -23.01
CA ARG A 419 31.81 0.04 -23.12
C ARG A 419 32.29 1.13 -22.17
N SER A 420 31.45 2.15 -21.92
CA SER A 420 31.72 3.21 -20.96
C SER A 420 31.52 2.77 -19.51
N GLY A 421 30.50 1.94 -19.24
CA GLY A 421 30.22 1.34 -17.94
C GLY A 421 31.32 0.39 -17.46
N ALA A 422 31.74 -0.57 -18.28
CA ALA A 422 32.84 -1.48 -17.97
C ALA A 422 34.17 -0.73 -17.80
N GLY A 423 34.40 0.32 -18.59
CA GLY A 423 35.57 1.18 -18.45
C GLY A 423 35.58 1.98 -17.15
N ARG A 424 34.42 2.41 -16.64
CA ARG A 424 34.30 3.09 -15.35
C ARG A 424 34.58 2.12 -14.20
N LEU A 425 33.95 0.95 -14.23
CA LEU A 425 34.12 -0.08 -13.21
C LEU A 425 35.59 -0.53 -13.06
N LEU A 426 36.29 -0.73 -14.17
CA LEU A 426 37.72 -1.08 -14.14
C LEU A 426 38.60 0.04 -13.57
N ARG A 427 38.25 1.32 -13.80
CA ARG A 427 38.96 2.45 -13.16
C ARG A 427 38.73 2.49 -11.66
N GLU A 428 37.52 2.18 -11.19
CA GLU A 428 37.19 2.09 -9.76
C GLU A 428 37.94 0.94 -9.08
N LEU A 429 38.06 -0.22 -9.75
CA LEU A 429 38.87 -1.34 -9.26
C LEU A 429 40.37 -1.00 -9.19
N VAL A 430 40.89 -0.24 -10.15
CA VAL A 430 42.28 0.25 -10.09
C VAL A 430 42.47 1.28 -8.97
N ALA A 431 41.54 2.23 -8.82
CA ALA A 431 41.61 3.25 -7.78
C ALA A 431 41.51 2.66 -6.36
N SER A 432 40.75 1.57 -6.19
CA SER A 432 40.63 0.85 -4.91
C SER A 432 41.73 -0.16 -4.64
N GLY A 433 42.69 -0.33 -5.56
CA GLY A 433 43.79 -1.30 -5.44
C GLY A 433 43.39 -2.76 -5.70
N ALA A 434 42.12 -3.03 -6.01
CA ALA A 434 41.63 -4.37 -6.33
C ALA A 434 42.13 -4.89 -7.70
N ALA A 435 42.55 -3.99 -8.60
CA ALA A 435 43.14 -4.34 -9.89
C ALA A 435 44.32 -3.44 -10.25
N VAL A 436 45.24 -3.95 -11.08
CA VAL A 436 46.36 -3.21 -11.66
C VAL A 436 46.26 -3.29 -13.18
N LYS A 437 46.30 -2.14 -13.83
CA LYS A 437 46.31 -2.05 -15.30
C LYS A 437 47.72 -2.37 -15.82
N ARG A 438 47.83 -3.34 -16.72
CA ARG A 438 49.07 -3.70 -17.43
C ARG A 438 48.91 -3.52 -18.95
N GLY A 439 49.89 -2.84 -19.56
CA GLY A 439 49.95 -2.56 -21.00
C GLY A 439 49.18 -1.31 -21.44
N GLU A 440 49.34 -0.96 -22.71
CA GLU A 440 48.71 0.20 -23.35
C GLU A 440 48.00 -0.17 -24.66
N GLY A 441 46.99 0.60 -25.04
CA GLY A 441 46.23 0.40 -26.27
C GLY A 441 45.41 -0.90 -26.30
N ARG A 442 45.38 -1.59 -27.44
CA ARG A 442 44.57 -2.81 -27.69
C ARG A 442 44.98 -4.01 -26.83
N GLY A 443 46.18 -4.00 -26.24
CA GLY A 443 46.68 -5.07 -25.37
C GLY A 443 46.43 -4.86 -23.87
N THR A 444 45.66 -3.85 -23.47
CA THR A 444 45.44 -3.51 -22.06
C THR A 444 44.72 -4.63 -21.32
N ARG A 445 45.33 -5.12 -20.23
CA ARG A 445 44.75 -6.11 -19.31
C ARG A 445 44.73 -5.57 -17.88
N TYR A 446 43.78 -6.07 -17.09
CA TYR A 446 43.62 -5.76 -15.67
C TYR A 446 43.81 -7.05 -14.88
N VAL A 447 44.76 -7.04 -13.96
CA VAL A 447 45.11 -8.19 -13.09
C VAL A 447 44.85 -7.83 -11.64
N ALA A 448 44.61 -8.80 -10.76
CA ALA A 448 44.45 -8.54 -9.33
C ALA A 448 45.63 -7.75 -8.74
N GLY A 449 45.34 -6.79 -7.85
CA GLY A 449 46.36 -6.06 -7.11
C GLY A 449 46.97 -6.92 -6.00
N GLU A 450 48.28 -6.86 -5.82
CA GLU A 450 48.95 -7.50 -4.68
C GLU A 450 48.51 -6.80 -3.38
N THR A 451 47.80 -7.53 -2.52
CA THR A 451 47.45 -7.04 -1.19
C THR A 451 48.73 -7.05 -0.35
N ARG A 452 49.18 -5.87 0.12
CA ARG A 452 50.29 -5.73 1.05
C ARG A 452 49.82 -5.76 2.49
#